data_AF-A0A927PJB3-F1
#
_entry.id   AF-A0A927PJB3-F1
#
_cell.length_a   1.000
_cell.length_b   1.000
_cell.length_c   1.000
_cell.angle_alpha   90.00
_cell.angle_beta   90.00
_cell.angle_gamma   90.00
#
_symmetry.space_group_name_H-M   'P 1'
#
loop_
_entity.id
_entity.type
_entity.pdbx_description
1 polymer ?
#
loop_
_entity_poly.entity_id
_entity_poly.type
_entity_poly.pdbx_seq_one_letter_code
_entity_poly.pdbx_strand_id
1 'polypeptide(L)'
;MNVRLMILLASCYLLTQSMVAQVTIGSNEKPQSYSVLELISSGKGGLRMPHFTTTERNNLNLGSLTGDTATKAVGLFIYNTTKKQLEYWDGTKWVGTSGEPTEPWFVSDSAKQATSNLQDIYQMGSVAIGYDGKADPTAILNVQSANKGVLLPRVTLKSSTDKTTIVNPTTGLLVYNTGNNVNFSTVGYMFWDGDQWRIFANASAESASATLNCSGTSMSPSQQVVGGTPIISGTVLQIPYSGSNGGSFNGTTLTSVGNPDVKATISGGMLSVGNGMLNFSLSGTPTIDQQAPNGITFDLANFLSSNTGITGCNEVTVGNVLTASIEETSVMGYLMYTTDNTGNDVGTTGYTLQCNSPDGKFSARVRVPSGVSSIAIGNQYINIQIRNNQDAAQTVIWNYNTIYSGGTVAGANTLTIPAKRWGGNNSDSGSTWYNATAYNTAYGGYMGNIGIYDGSGPEYRRYTWIPLGANNKVSYEILVMAALDTPTPGTAVSPEKLKVFIKFTQVTAQ
;
A
#
# COMPACT_ATOMS: atom_id res chain seq x y z
N MET A 1 97.01 40.91 66.38
CA MET A 1 96.48 39.60 65.99
C MET A 1 95.59 39.08 67.11
N ASN A 2 94.26 39.07 66.94
CA ASN A 2 93.40 38.18 67.70
C ASN A 2 92.30 37.64 66.78
N VAL A 3 92.76 36.78 65.87
CA VAL A 3 92.03 36.03 64.83
C VAL A 3 90.89 35.18 65.41
N ARG A 4 90.79 35.08 66.75
CA ARG A 4 89.73 34.35 67.46
C ARG A 4 88.38 35.09 67.53
N LEU A 5 88.33 36.41 67.32
CA LEU A 5 87.05 37.15 67.31
C LEU A 5 86.42 37.28 65.91
N MET A 6 87.21 37.12 64.84
CA MET A 6 86.73 37.13 63.46
C MET A 6 86.18 35.78 62.99
N ILE A 7 86.58 34.67 63.62
CA ILE A 7 86.08 33.33 63.29
C ILE A 7 84.71 33.04 63.93
N LEU A 8 84.35 33.73 65.02
CA LEU A 8 83.03 33.59 65.64
C LEU A 8 81.94 34.47 64.98
N LEU A 9 82.32 35.52 64.25
CA LEU A 9 81.39 36.31 63.43
C LEU A 9 81.27 35.82 61.97
N ALA A 10 82.23 35.03 61.48
CA ALA A 10 82.18 34.43 60.14
C ALA A 10 81.44 33.08 60.08
N SER A 11 81.11 32.47 61.23
CA SER A 11 80.36 31.20 61.32
C SER A 11 78.84 31.38 61.44
N CYS A 12 78.33 32.61 61.52
CA CYS A 12 76.88 32.90 61.53
C CYS A 12 76.34 33.46 60.20
N TYR A 13 77.16 33.52 59.14
CA TYR A 13 76.76 34.13 57.85
C TYR A 13 76.99 33.26 56.62
N LEU A 14 77.08 31.93 56.80
CA LEU A 14 77.17 30.98 55.68
C LEU A 14 76.07 29.93 55.80
N LEU A 15 75.18 29.98 54.80
CA LEU A 15 74.30 28.92 54.33
C LEU A 15 72.96 28.76 55.06
N THR A 16 72.04 29.67 54.78
CA THR A 16 70.62 29.29 54.61
C THR A 16 70.50 28.42 53.36
N GLN A 17 71.03 27.20 53.37
CA GLN A 17 70.65 26.21 52.36
C GLN A 17 69.32 25.60 52.81
N SER A 18 68.26 25.93 52.11
CA SER A 18 67.00 25.20 52.21
C SER A 18 67.25 23.75 51.75
N MET A 19 67.31 22.82 52.71
CA MET A 19 67.26 21.41 52.38
C MET A 19 65.86 21.08 51.88
N VAL A 20 65.72 20.82 50.58
CA VAL A 20 64.50 20.25 50.00
C VAL A 20 64.66 18.74 50.04
N ALA A 21 63.91 18.07 50.91
CA ALA A 21 63.89 16.61 50.99
C ALA A 21 62.51 16.10 50.61
N GLN A 22 62.47 15.06 49.77
CA GLN A 22 61.28 14.23 49.62
C GLN A 22 61.15 13.33 50.87
N VAL A 23 59.93 13.06 51.30
CA VAL A 23 59.67 12.30 52.53
C VAL A 23 58.82 11.07 52.21
N THR A 24 59.25 9.90 52.64
CA THR A 24 58.39 8.71 52.75
C THR A 24 58.01 8.54 54.22
N ILE A 25 56.72 8.42 54.52
CA ILE A 25 56.22 8.08 55.86
C ILE A 25 55.57 6.71 55.81
N GLY A 26 55.96 5.84 56.74
CA GLY A 26 55.41 4.49 56.90
C GLY A 26 56.16 3.38 56.14
N SER A 27 57.23 3.71 55.41
CA SER A 27 58.14 2.76 54.76
C SER A 27 59.58 3.27 54.77
N ASN A 28 60.54 2.37 54.59
CA ASN A 28 61.96 2.68 54.40
C ASN A 28 62.35 2.81 52.92
N GLU A 29 61.38 2.69 52.01
CA GLU A 29 61.60 2.88 50.58
C GLU A 29 61.88 4.35 50.24
N LYS A 30 62.76 4.56 49.26
CA LYS A 30 63.02 5.90 48.74
C LYS A 30 61.75 6.45 48.09
N PRO A 31 61.41 7.75 48.31
CA PRO A 31 60.32 8.38 47.59
C PRO A 31 60.53 8.26 46.09
N GLN A 32 59.45 8.04 45.35
CA GLN A 32 59.51 8.06 43.89
C GLN A 32 59.86 9.46 43.38
N SER A 33 60.48 9.53 42.20
CA SER A 33 60.93 10.79 41.60
C SER A 33 59.81 11.81 41.35
N TYR A 34 58.55 11.36 41.32
CA TYR A 34 57.36 12.19 41.13
C TYR A 34 56.65 12.59 42.43
N SER A 35 57.12 12.15 43.61
CA SER A 35 56.44 12.41 44.88
C SER A 35 57.28 13.29 45.80
N VAL A 36 56.72 14.40 46.28
CA VAL A 36 57.35 15.19 47.37
C VAL A 36 57.09 14.55 48.73
N LEU A 37 55.92 13.90 48.88
CA LEU A 37 55.52 13.14 50.07
C LEU A 37 54.89 11.81 49.62
N GLU A 38 55.41 10.69 50.11
CA GLU A 38 54.82 9.36 49.99
C GLU A 38 54.32 8.85 51.33
N LEU A 39 53.09 8.37 51.36
CA LEU A 39 52.49 7.74 52.53
C LEU A 39 52.23 6.27 52.20
N ILE A 40 53.10 5.39 52.69
CA ILE A 40 53.00 3.95 52.43
C ILE A 40 52.56 3.28 53.73
N SER A 41 51.37 2.68 53.75
CA SER A 41 50.78 2.06 54.95
C SER A 41 50.70 0.54 54.78
N SER A 42 51.29 -0.22 55.72
CA SER A 42 51.21 -1.69 55.80
C SER A 42 49.93 -2.16 56.49
N GLY A 43 48.79 -1.54 56.17
CA GLY A 43 47.47 -1.88 56.70
C GLY A 43 47.12 -1.25 58.06
N LYS A 44 47.96 -0.35 58.59
CA LYS A 44 47.71 0.37 59.86
C LYS A 44 47.95 1.88 59.68
N GLY A 45 46.98 2.59 59.12
CA GLY A 45 46.96 4.06 59.03
C GLY A 45 46.75 4.62 57.62
N GLY A 46 46.57 5.94 57.51
CA GLY A 46 46.40 6.68 56.26
C GLY A 46 46.47 8.20 56.49
N LEU A 47 46.29 8.99 55.43
CA LEU A 47 46.23 10.45 55.53
C LEU A 47 44.82 10.90 55.93
N ARG A 48 44.69 11.58 57.06
CA ARG A 48 43.45 12.24 57.45
C ARG A 48 43.48 13.70 57.03
N MET A 49 42.57 14.09 56.15
CA MET A 49 42.45 15.48 55.67
C MET A 49 41.82 16.39 56.74
N PRO A 50 41.88 17.72 56.58
CA PRO A 50 41.07 18.65 57.37
C PRO A 50 39.58 18.39 57.19
N HIS A 51 38.83 18.35 58.29
CA HIS A 51 37.38 18.10 58.28
C HIS A 51 36.62 19.43 58.33
N PHE A 52 35.78 19.69 57.33
CA PHE A 52 34.92 20.89 57.30
C PHE A 52 33.49 20.50 56.96
N THR A 53 32.51 21.15 57.58
CA THR A 53 31.15 21.16 57.05
C THR A 53 31.11 21.94 55.73
N THR A 54 30.04 21.78 54.94
CA THR A 54 29.83 22.55 53.71
C THR A 54 29.87 24.07 53.96
N THR A 55 29.33 24.53 55.09
CA THR A 55 29.35 25.93 55.50
C THR A 55 30.76 26.42 55.82
N GLU A 56 31.50 25.69 56.67
CA GLU A 56 32.86 26.09 57.05
C GLU A 56 33.82 26.08 55.85
N ARG A 57 33.69 25.10 54.97
CA ARG A 57 34.43 25.05 53.70
C ARG A 57 34.10 26.24 52.80
N ASN A 58 32.83 26.63 52.67
CA ASN A 58 32.46 27.81 51.88
C ASN A 58 33.02 29.11 52.47
N ASN A 59 33.15 29.19 53.79
CA ASN A 59 33.76 30.31 54.48
C ASN A 59 35.28 30.45 54.23
N LEU A 60 35.96 29.43 53.69
CA LEU A 60 37.33 29.58 53.18
C LEU A 60 37.41 30.59 52.02
N ASN A 61 36.27 30.88 51.38
CA ASN A 61 36.10 31.94 50.39
C ASN A 61 37.14 31.92 49.24
N LEU A 62 37.57 30.72 48.85
CA LEU A 62 38.66 30.55 47.86
C LEU A 62 38.31 31.14 46.49
N GLY A 63 37.02 31.22 46.16
CA GLY A 63 36.54 31.83 44.91
C GLY A 63 36.73 33.35 44.84
N SER A 64 37.04 34.02 45.95
CA SER A 64 37.37 35.45 45.97
C SER A 64 38.87 35.74 45.96
N LEU A 65 39.72 34.70 45.95
CA LEU A 65 41.17 34.89 45.86
C LEU A 65 41.55 35.38 44.46
N THR A 66 42.55 36.25 44.39
CA THR A 66 43.10 36.77 43.12
C THR A 66 44.61 36.57 43.05
N GLY A 67 45.18 36.60 41.85
CA GLY A 67 46.63 36.52 41.64
C GLY A 67 47.25 35.19 42.11
N ASP A 68 48.51 35.23 42.55
CA ASP A 68 49.31 34.06 42.95
C ASP A 68 48.66 33.23 44.07
N THR A 69 47.94 33.88 44.99
CA THR A 69 47.17 33.22 46.05
C THR A 69 46.05 32.33 45.52
N ALA A 70 45.40 32.71 44.42
CA ALA A 70 44.38 31.87 43.78
C ALA A 70 45.01 30.63 43.15
N THR A 71 46.17 30.79 42.50
CA THR A 71 46.91 29.69 41.87
C THR A 71 47.42 28.68 42.90
N LYS A 72 47.91 29.15 44.06
CA LYS A 72 48.39 28.29 45.16
C LYS A 72 47.28 27.54 45.89
N ALA A 73 46.04 28.00 45.81
CA ALA A 73 44.90 27.32 46.44
C ALA A 73 44.40 26.09 45.64
N VAL A 74 44.77 25.99 44.35
CA VAL A 74 44.42 24.84 43.50
C VAL A 74 45.02 23.56 44.07
N GLY A 75 44.22 22.51 44.14
CA GLY A 75 44.61 21.21 44.70
C GLY A 75 44.52 21.14 46.23
N LEU A 76 43.93 22.12 46.91
CA LEU A 76 43.63 22.00 48.33
C LEU A 76 42.60 20.88 48.56
N PHE A 77 42.98 19.87 49.34
CA PHE A 77 42.10 18.74 49.72
C PHE A 77 41.50 18.92 51.12
N ILE A 78 40.21 18.62 51.24
CA ILE A 78 39.47 18.59 52.51
C ILE A 78 38.50 17.40 52.55
N TYR A 79 38.18 16.92 53.74
CA TYR A 79 37.05 16.01 53.93
C TYR A 79 35.80 16.79 54.32
N ASN A 80 34.78 16.78 53.46
CA ASN A 80 33.52 17.46 53.73
C ASN A 80 32.65 16.57 54.62
N THR A 81 32.49 16.94 55.89
CA THR A 81 31.75 16.14 56.88
C THR A 81 30.24 16.16 56.64
N THR A 82 29.70 17.21 56.02
CA THR A 82 28.29 17.29 55.64
C THR A 82 27.96 16.33 54.51
N LYS A 83 28.82 16.28 53.47
CA LYS A 83 28.64 15.40 52.31
C LYS A 83 29.29 14.02 52.48
N LYS A 84 30.08 13.83 53.53
CA LYS A 84 30.85 12.61 53.86
C LYS A 84 31.80 12.16 52.73
N GLN A 85 32.43 13.09 52.04
CA GLN A 85 33.32 12.81 50.90
C GLN A 85 34.61 13.66 50.94
N LEU A 86 35.65 13.21 50.24
CA LEU A 86 36.81 14.03 49.93
C LEU A 86 36.42 15.07 48.87
N GLU A 87 36.87 16.30 49.02
CA GLU A 87 36.74 17.36 48.03
C GLU A 87 38.09 18.03 47.80
N TYR A 88 38.33 18.51 46.57
CA TYR A 88 39.47 19.37 46.26
C TYR A 88 39.04 20.64 45.54
N TRP A 89 39.81 21.72 45.69
CA TRP A 89 39.60 22.96 44.95
C TRP A 89 40.27 22.89 43.57
N ASP A 90 39.50 23.01 42.49
CA ASP A 90 40.03 22.95 41.11
C ASP A 90 40.53 24.31 40.58
N GLY A 91 40.42 25.37 41.40
CA GLY A 91 40.69 26.76 41.01
C GLY A 91 39.43 27.61 40.84
N THR A 92 38.28 26.98 40.64
CA THR A 92 36.99 27.65 40.40
C THR A 92 35.88 27.15 41.31
N LYS A 93 35.90 25.87 41.70
CA LYS A 93 34.89 25.24 42.55
C LYS A 93 35.49 24.08 43.34
N TRP A 94 34.74 23.65 44.35
CA TRP A 94 35.01 22.42 45.07
C TRP A 94 34.48 21.22 44.28
N VAL A 95 35.37 20.28 43.94
CA VAL A 95 35.06 19.03 43.23
C VAL A 95 35.09 17.87 44.22
N GLY A 96 33.99 17.13 44.31
CA GLY A 96 33.88 15.96 45.19
C GLY A 96 34.28 14.66 44.50
N THR A 97 34.86 13.74 45.25
CA THR A 97 35.36 12.46 44.70
C THR A 97 34.31 11.38 44.53
N SER A 98 33.06 11.59 44.98
CA SER A 98 31.96 10.62 44.79
C SER A 98 30.96 11.02 43.71
N GLY A 99 31.31 12.00 42.86
CA GLY A 99 30.54 12.30 41.67
C GLY A 99 30.92 11.35 40.54
N GLU A 100 30.39 10.12 40.54
CA GLU A 100 30.35 9.35 39.30
C GLU A 100 29.60 10.19 38.25
N PRO A 101 30.08 10.26 37.00
CA PRO A 101 29.30 10.92 35.95
C PRO A 101 27.94 10.23 35.88
N THR A 102 26.88 10.97 36.22
CA THR A 102 25.51 10.47 36.11
C THR A 102 25.23 10.22 34.63
N GLU A 103 25.18 8.97 34.22
CA GLU A 103 24.68 8.64 32.89
C GLU A 103 23.18 9.01 32.81
N PRO A 104 22.70 9.61 31.71
CA PRO A 104 21.37 10.21 31.62
C PRO A 104 20.21 9.21 31.39
N TRP A 105 20.41 7.90 31.64
CA TRP A 105 19.46 6.85 31.26
C TRP A 105 18.78 6.20 32.48
N PHE A 106 17.49 5.87 32.38
CA PHE A 106 16.70 5.17 33.42
C PHE A 106 16.41 3.72 33.00
N VAL A 107 16.19 2.81 33.97
CA VAL A 107 15.78 1.42 33.70
C VAL A 107 14.29 1.38 33.35
N SER A 108 13.93 0.72 32.24
CA SER A 108 12.56 0.56 31.73
C SER A 108 11.56 0.22 32.84
N ASP A 109 10.40 0.85 32.78
CA ASP A 109 9.32 0.72 33.77
C ASP A 109 9.70 1.12 35.21
N SER A 110 10.73 1.94 35.38
CA SER A 110 11.15 2.45 36.69
C SER A 110 11.68 3.90 36.65
N ALA A 111 11.55 4.62 37.76
CA ALA A 111 12.23 5.90 37.95
C ALA A 111 13.68 5.75 38.44
N LYS A 112 14.26 4.53 38.38
CA LYS A 112 15.62 4.27 38.85
C LYS A 112 16.62 4.48 37.72
N GLN A 113 17.71 5.19 38.02
CA GLN A 113 18.81 5.38 37.08
C GLN A 113 19.43 4.03 36.69
N ALA A 114 19.78 3.89 35.42
CA ALA A 114 20.55 2.75 34.94
C ALA A 114 22.00 2.86 35.42
N THR A 115 22.56 1.74 35.84
CA THR A 115 23.95 1.61 36.30
C THR A 115 24.79 0.73 35.36
N SER A 116 24.18 0.21 34.29
CA SER A 116 24.86 -0.62 33.29
C SER A 116 24.10 -0.58 31.95
N ASN A 117 24.85 -0.68 30.85
CA ASN A 117 24.34 -0.81 29.49
C ASN A 117 23.66 -2.16 29.18
N LEU A 118 23.65 -3.11 30.13
CA LEU A 118 22.93 -4.38 30.02
C LEU A 118 21.51 -4.33 30.59
N GLN A 119 21.11 -3.21 31.18
CA GLN A 119 19.74 -3.00 31.64
C GLN A 119 18.89 -2.50 30.47
N ASP A 120 17.60 -2.84 30.48
CA ASP A 120 16.65 -2.22 29.55
C ASP A 120 16.59 -0.73 29.88
N ILE A 121 17.20 0.11 29.03
CA ILE A 121 17.29 1.55 29.24
C ILE A 121 16.21 2.29 28.44
N TYR A 122 15.52 3.24 29.07
CA TYR A 122 14.61 4.16 28.39
C TYR A 122 14.91 5.62 28.73
N GLN A 123 14.56 6.52 27.81
CA GLN A 123 14.51 7.96 28.05
C GLN A 123 13.07 8.44 27.92
N MET A 124 12.63 9.27 28.86
CA MET A 124 11.37 10.03 28.76
C MET A 124 11.54 11.34 27.95
N GLY A 125 12.70 11.54 27.33
CA GLY A 125 13.08 12.77 26.62
C GLY A 125 13.35 12.52 25.14
N SER A 126 13.50 13.60 24.38
CA SER A 126 13.89 13.56 22.96
C SER A 126 15.31 13.03 22.80
N VAL A 127 15.52 12.08 21.89
CA VAL A 127 16.84 11.55 21.55
C VAL A 127 17.38 12.30 20.33
N ALA A 128 18.58 12.88 20.46
CA ALA A 128 19.35 13.41 19.33
C ALA A 128 20.50 12.44 19.00
N ILE A 129 20.63 12.04 17.74
CA ILE A 129 21.73 11.19 17.24
C ILE A 129 22.49 11.96 16.16
N GLY A 130 23.81 12.13 16.36
CA GLY A 130 24.67 12.86 15.41
C GLY A 130 24.48 14.39 15.41
N TYR A 131 23.83 14.92 16.45
CA TYR A 131 23.60 16.35 16.65
C TYR A 131 23.97 16.73 18.10
N ASP A 132 24.78 17.77 18.27
CA ASP A 132 25.26 18.26 19.57
C ASP A 132 24.45 19.44 20.12
N GLY A 133 23.43 19.89 19.37
CA GLY A 133 22.45 20.89 19.80
C GLY A 133 21.23 20.28 20.50
N LYS A 134 20.27 21.15 20.88
CA LYS A 134 18.97 20.69 21.39
C LYS A 134 18.19 20.02 20.27
N ALA A 135 17.70 18.80 20.49
CA ALA A 135 16.77 18.15 19.57
C ALA A 135 15.64 19.11 19.15
N ASP A 136 15.15 18.98 17.92
CA ASP A 136 14.02 19.77 17.44
C ASP A 136 12.84 19.67 18.42
N PRO A 137 12.23 20.78 18.85
CA PRO A 137 11.18 20.76 19.86
C PRO A 137 9.93 19.98 19.45
N THR A 138 9.78 19.64 18.17
CA THR A 138 8.67 18.85 17.62
C THR A 138 8.98 17.36 17.46
N ALA A 139 10.23 16.93 17.69
CA ALA A 139 10.68 15.56 17.43
C ALA A 139 11.08 14.81 18.72
N ILE A 140 10.53 13.61 18.90
CA ILE A 140 11.01 12.67 19.95
C ILE A 140 12.31 11.98 19.53
N LEU A 141 12.53 11.79 18.22
CA LEU A 141 13.78 11.27 17.66
C LEU A 141 14.28 12.22 16.57
N ASN A 142 15.44 12.85 16.81
CA ASN A 142 16.12 13.73 15.86
C ASN A 142 17.44 13.09 15.42
N VAL A 143 17.57 12.73 14.14
CA VAL A 143 18.79 12.09 13.61
C VAL A 143 19.39 12.99 12.55
N GLN A 144 20.62 13.44 12.78
CA GLN A 144 21.36 14.27 11.82
C GLN A 144 22.66 13.58 11.42
N SER A 145 22.91 13.52 10.12
CA SER A 145 24.18 13.06 9.56
C SER A 145 24.35 13.63 8.15
N ALA A 146 25.56 14.01 7.79
CA ALA A 146 25.86 14.48 6.43
C ALA A 146 25.95 13.32 5.41
N ASN A 147 26.18 12.09 5.87
CA ASN A 147 26.51 10.96 4.99
C ASN A 147 26.05 9.59 5.51
N LYS A 148 25.16 9.52 6.50
CA LYS A 148 24.56 8.27 7.01
C LYS A 148 23.05 8.40 7.06
N GLY A 149 22.34 7.29 6.87
CA GLY A 149 20.88 7.20 6.98
C GLY A 149 20.43 6.35 8.18
N VAL A 150 19.12 6.09 8.26
CA VAL A 150 18.49 5.23 9.26
C VAL A 150 18.03 3.93 8.61
N LEU A 151 18.47 2.78 9.12
CA LEU A 151 17.87 1.48 8.80
C LEU A 151 16.78 1.18 9.83
N LEU A 152 15.53 1.15 9.38
CA LEU A 152 14.38 0.73 10.19
C LEU A 152 14.31 -0.81 10.29
N PRO A 153 13.49 -1.37 11.20
CA PRO A 153 13.36 -2.81 11.34
C PRO A 153 13.09 -3.51 10.01
N ARG A 154 13.94 -4.49 9.68
CA ARG A 154 13.84 -5.29 8.45
C ARG A 154 13.13 -6.60 8.79
N VAL A 155 11.96 -6.82 8.20
CA VAL A 155 11.10 -7.98 8.50
C VAL A 155 10.75 -8.74 7.23
N THR A 156 10.32 -9.99 7.38
CA THR A 156 9.85 -10.82 6.26
C THR A 156 8.34 -11.02 6.40
N LEU A 157 7.56 -10.10 5.84
CA LEU A 157 6.10 -10.17 5.87
C LEU A 157 5.59 -11.33 4.99
N LYS A 158 4.51 -11.97 5.43
CA LYS A 158 3.93 -13.14 4.77
C LYS A 158 2.81 -12.79 3.78
N SER A 159 2.18 -11.64 3.95
CA SER A 159 1.10 -11.10 3.11
C SER A 159 0.91 -9.61 3.37
N SER A 160 0.08 -8.93 2.57
CA SER A 160 -0.32 -7.55 2.84
C SER A 160 -1.11 -7.38 4.14
N THR A 161 -1.71 -8.43 4.69
CA THR A 161 -2.51 -8.39 5.93
C THR A 161 -1.82 -9.07 7.12
N ASP A 162 -0.50 -9.32 7.03
CA ASP A 162 0.25 -10.06 8.04
C ASP A 162 0.30 -9.32 9.39
N LYS A 163 -0.45 -9.83 10.37
CA LYS A 163 -0.47 -9.40 11.78
C LYS A 163 0.28 -10.35 12.71
N THR A 164 1.08 -11.27 12.15
CA THR A 164 1.76 -12.34 12.92
C THR A 164 3.26 -12.15 12.99
N THR A 165 3.89 -11.67 11.91
CA THR A 165 5.32 -11.33 11.91
C THR A 165 5.59 -10.16 12.86
N ILE A 166 4.66 -9.21 12.89
CA ILE A 166 4.56 -8.18 13.93
C ILE A 166 3.17 -8.33 14.52
N VAL A 167 3.10 -8.74 15.78
CA VAL A 167 1.82 -8.98 16.46
C VAL A 167 1.14 -7.64 16.76
N ASN A 168 -0.12 -7.49 16.34
CA ASN A 168 -0.94 -6.29 16.53
C ASN A 168 -0.22 -4.99 16.08
N PRO A 169 0.15 -4.87 14.78
CA PRO A 169 0.85 -3.70 14.29
C PRO A 169 0.00 -2.44 14.50
N THR A 170 0.63 -1.38 15.01
CA THR A 170 -0.04 -0.09 15.24
C THR A 170 -0.09 0.70 13.94
N THR A 171 -1.19 1.41 13.68
CA THR A 171 -1.32 2.29 12.51
C THR A 171 -0.16 3.30 12.45
N GLY A 172 0.47 3.42 11.27
CA GLY A 172 1.65 4.24 11.03
C GLY A 172 2.98 3.56 11.29
N LEU A 173 3.00 2.30 11.77
CA LEU A 173 4.24 1.55 12.00
C LEU A 173 4.99 1.33 10.68
N LEU A 174 6.24 1.79 10.60
CA LEU A 174 7.09 1.74 9.40
C LEU A 174 8.19 0.67 9.53
N VAL A 175 8.31 -0.18 8.53
CA VAL A 175 9.30 -1.28 8.45
C VAL A 175 9.86 -1.41 7.05
N TYR A 176 10.95 -2.15 6.87
CA TYR A 176 11.43 -2.57 5.55
C TYR A 176 11.07 -4.05 5.33
N ASN A 177 10.21 -4.36 4.36
CA ASN A 177 9.97 -5.74 3.98
C ASN A 177 11.10 -6.27 3.10
N THR A 178 11.69 -7.40 3.48
CA THR A 178 12.80 -8.02 2.75
C THR A 178 12.38 -8.74 1.49
N GLY A 179 11.09 -9.10 1.36
CA GLY A 179 10.57 -9.89 0.23
C GLY A 179 11.02 -11.35 0.21
N ASN A 180 11.64 -11.86 1.29
CA ASN A 180 12.13 -13.24 1.38
C ASN A 180 11.00 -14.29 1.52
N ASN A 181 9.73 -13.88 1.54
CA ASN A 181 8.60 -14.80 1.51
C ASN A 181 8.15 -15.04 0.07
N VAL A 182 8.11 -16.31 -0.35
CA VAL A 182 7.73 -16.70 -1.72
C VAL A 182 6.29 -16.31 -2.11
N ASN A 183 5.39 -16.17 -1.13
CA ASN A 183 3.99 -15.80 -1.34
C ASN A 183 3.76 -14.28 -1.21
N PHE A 184 4.78 -13.52 -0.80
CA PHE A 184 4.72 -12.06 -0.67
C PHE A 184 6.11 -11.45 -0.88
N SER A 185 6.52 -11.40 -2.14
CA SER A 185 7.87 -11.00 -2.59
C SER A 185 8.05 -9.49 -2.76
N THR A 186 7.10 -8.68 -2.30
CA THR A 186 7.19 -7.22 -2.35
C THR A 186 8.34 -6.73 -1.48
N VAL A 187 9.35 -6.09 -2.07
CA VAL A 187 10.49 -5.52 -1.34
C VAL A 187 10.31 -4.01 -1.19
N GLY A 188 10.61 -3.47 -0.01
CA GLY A 188 10.67 -2.01 0.20
C GLY A 188 10.22 -1.55 1.58
N TYR A 189 10.28 -0.23 1.81
CA TYR A 189 9.69 0.36 3.00
C TYR A 189 8.17 0.27 2.95
N MET A 190 7.56 -0.16 4.04
CA MET A 190 6.12 -0.37 4.16
C MET A 190 5.62 0.16 5.50
N PHE A 191 4.42 0.73 5.50
CA PHE A 191 3.73 1.13 6.73
C PHE A 191 2.41 0.38 6.92
N TRP A 192 2.04 0.14 8.16
CA TRP A 192 0.72 -0.41 8.50
C TRP A 192 -0.34 0.69 8.48
N ASP A 193 -1.36 0.59 7.63
CA ASP A 193 -2.43 1.61 7.53
C ASP A 193 -3.58 1.41 8.54
N GLY A 194 -3.60 0.30 9.27
CA GLY A 194 -4.70 -0.14 10.13
C GLY A 194 -5.26 -1.50 9.72
N ASP A 195 -5.22 -1.81 8.43
CA ASP A 195 -5.80 -3.01 7.81
C ASP A 195 -4.81 -3.81 6.96
N GLN A 196 -3.84 -3.14 6.33
CA GLN A 196 -2.82 -3.75 5.48
C GLN A 196 -1.48 -2.97 5.49
N TRP A 197 -0.41 -3.70 5.15
CA TRP A 197 0.91 -3.15 4.86
C TRP A 197 0.91 -2.51 3.47
N ARG A 198 1.14 -1.20 3.41
CA ARG A 198 1.28 -0.44 2.16
C ARG A 198 2.71 -0.02 1.94
N ILE A 199 3.15 -0.02 0.68
CA ILE A 199 4.47 0.51 0.30
C ILE A 199 4.50 2.00 0.63
N PHE A 200 5.53 2.43 1.36
CA PHE A 200 5.87 3.82 1.57
C PHE A 200 6.58 4.32 0.31
N ALA A 201 5.81 4.91 -0.61
CA ALA A 201 6.19 5.43 -1.93
C ALA A 201 7.53 4.90 -2.50
N ASN A 202 7.48 3.85 -3.32
CA ASN A 202 8.63 3.37 -4.09
C ASN A 202 8.73 4.14 -5.43
N ALA A 203 8.80 5.47 -5.35
CA ALA A 203 8.96 6.34 -6.50
C ALA A 203 10.44 6.46 -6.86
N SER A 204 10.75 6.61 -8.15
CA SER A 204 12.09 7.06 -8.51
C SER A 204 12.30 8.49 -8.02
N ALA A 205 13.48 8.79 -7.47
CA ALA A 205 13.91 10.17 -7.21
C ALA A 205 14.24 10.92 -8.52
N GLU A 206 14.33 10.19 -9.64
CA GLU A 206 14.57 10.73 -10.96
C GLU A 206 13.27 11.11 -11.66
N SER A 207 13.38 11.99 -12.66
CA SER A 207 12.27 12.30 -13.56
C SER A 207 11.76 11.05 -14.26
N ALA A 208 10.46 11.02 -14.58
CA ALA A 208 9.86 9.93 -15.35
C ALA A 208 10.62 9.67 -16.65
N SER A 209 11.02 8.42 -16.85
CA SER A 209 11.56 7.89 -18.10
C SER A 209 10.66 6.77 -18.57
N ALA A 210 10.30 6.76 -19.87
CA ALA A 210 9.53 5.69 -20.52
C ALA A 210 9.54 5.85 -22.04
N THR A 211 9.22 4.79 -22.77
CA THR A 211 8.99 4.85 -24.22
C THR A 211 7.51 4.59 -24.53
N LEU A 212 6.82 5.56 -25.14
CA LEU A 212 5.43 5.45 -25.56
C LEU A 212 5.30 4.47 -26.73
N ASN A 213 4.30 3.59 -26.66
CA ASN A 213 3.88 2.70 -27.73
C ASN A 213 2.61 3.22 -28.38
N CYS A 214 2.79 4.06 -29.39
CA CYS A 214 1.71 4.86 -29.95
C CYS A 214 0.81 4.09 -30.91
N SER A 215 1.28 2.96 -31.47
CA SER A 215 0.44 2.06 -32.28
C SER A 215 -0.57 1.28 -31.44
N GLY A 216 -0.34 1.17 -30.12
CA GLY A 216 -1.29 0.57 -29.18
C GLY A 216 -2.27 1.57 -28.56
N THR A 217 -2.31 2.81 -29.04
CA THR A 217 -3.19 3.85 -28.48
C THR A 217 -4.66 3.55 -28.77
N SER A 218 -5.53 3.77 -27.79
CA SER A 218 -6.97 3.51 -27.92
C SER A 218 -7.82 4.48 -27.09
N MET A 219 -9.13 4.47 -27.33
CA MET A 219 -10.12 5.07 -26.43
C MET A 219 -10.84 3.98 -25.62
N SER A 220 -11.13 4.26 -24.36
CA SER A 220 -11.90 3.36 -23.49
C SER A 220 -12.95 4.14 -22.69
N PRO A 221 -14.27 3.89 -22.87
CA PRO A 221 -14.84 3.06 -23.94
C PRO A 221 -14.49 3.64 -25.31
N SER A 222 -14.38 2.77 -26.30
CA SER A 222 -14.11 3.20 -27.66
C SER A 222 -15.35 3.78 -28.33
N GLN A 223 -15.17 4.79 -29.17
CA GLN A 223 -16.25 5.52 -29.84
C GLN A 223 -15.77 6.14 -31.15
N GLN A 224 -16.70 6.44 -32.06
CA GLN A 224 -16.42 7.32 -33.20
C GLN A 224 -16.53 8.80 -32.77
N VAL A 225 -15.74 9.66 -33.41
CA VAL A 225 -15.77 11.11 -33.16
C VAL A 225 -16.64 11.77 -34.22
N VAL A 226 -17.91 11.96 -33.87
CA VAL A 226 -18.95 12.51 -34.75
C VAL A 226 -19.25 13.96 -34.38
N GLY A 227 -19.33 14.84 -35.38
CA GLY A 227 -19.71 16.23 -35.21
C GLY A 227 -21.06 16.38 -34.51
N GLY A 228 -21.13 17.27 -33.51
CA GLY A 228 -22.32 17.54 -32.72
C GLY A 228 -22.64 16.48 -31.66
N THR A 229 -21.89 15.37 -31.56
CA THR A 229 -22.11 14.32 -30.57
C THR A 229 -21.04 14.39 -29.47
N PRO A 230 -21.39 14.70 -28.21
CA PRO A 230 -20.40 14.77 -27.13
C PRO A 230 -19.62 13.47 -26.95
N ILE A 231 -18.34 13.59 -26.60
CA ILE A 231 -17.53 12.45 -26.15
C ILE A 231 -18.21 11.79 -24.95
N ILE A 232 -18.34 10.46 -24.97
CA ILE A 232 -18.94 9.69 -23.88
C ILE A 232 -18.27 10.04 -22.55
N SER A 233 -19.07 10.37 -21.54
CA SER A 233 -18.57 10.71 -20.21
C SER A 233 -17.75 9.56 -19.62
N GLY A 234 -16.56 9.88 -19.13
CA GLY A 234 -15.63 8.90 -18.55
C GLY A 234 -14.69 8.24 -19.56
N THR A 235 -14.76 8.59 -20.85
CA THR A 235 -13.79 8.09 -21.83
C THR A 235 -12.37 8.56 -21.51
N VAL A 236 -11.43 7.64 -21.63
CA VAL A 236 -10.00 7.90 -21.57
C VAL A 236 -9.31 7.60 -22.91
N LEU A 237 -8.39 8.46 -23.30
CA LEU A 237 -7.34 8.19 -24.28
C LEU A 237 -6.22 7.43 -23.55
N GLN A 238 -5.95 6.21 -23.98
CA GLN A 238 -4.96 5.34 -23.36
C GLN A 238 -3.73 5.21 -24.26
N ILE A 239 -2.58 5.64 -23.77
CA ILE A 239 -1.29 5.52 -24.49
C ILE A 239 -0.42 4.52 -23.71
N PRO A 240 -0.17 3.31 -24.23
CA PRO A 240 0.74 2.37 -23.60
C PRO A 240 2.17 2.90 -23.58
N TYR A 241 2.95 2.47 -22.58
CA TYR A 241 4.38 2.71 -22.52
C TYR A 241 5.13 1.49 -22.01
N SER A 242 6.44 1.45 -22.28
CA SER A 242 7.35 0.40 -21.82
C SER A 242 8.62 0.98 -21.20
N GLY A 243 9.31 0.14 -20.43
CA GLY A 243 10.63 0.44 -19.89
C GLY A 243 10.66 1.59 -18.88
N SER A 244 9.56 1.84 -18.17
CA SER A 244 9.49 2.96 -17.24
C SER A 244 10.31 2.72 -15.97
N ASN A 245 10.93 3.79 -15.46
CA ASN A 245 11.66 3.81 -14.21
C ASN A 245 10.79 4.09 -12.97
N GLY A 246 9.48 4.33 -13.12
CA GLY A 246 8.59 4.68 -12.01
C GLY A 246 8.73 6.10 -11.47
N GLY A 247 9.38 7.00 -12.23
CA GLY A 247 9.50 8.42 -11.88
C GLY A 247 8.19 9.18 -12.00
N SER A 248 8.15 10.39 -11.43
CA SER A 248 7.00 11.30 -11.52
C SER A 248 6.99 12.06 -12.84
N PHE A 249 5.80 12.28 -13.39
CA PHE A 249 5.55 13.07 -14.59
C PHE A 249 4.61 14.24 -14.29
N ASN A 250 4.76 15.33 -15.02
CA ASN A 250 3.92 16.52 -14.99
C ASN A 250 2.66 16.32 -15.85
N GLY A 251 1.52 16.74 -15.32
CA GLY A 251 0.23 16.70 -16.01
C GLY A 251 0.14 17.74 -17.14
N THR A 252 -0.83 17.57 -18.03
CA THR A 252 -1.12 18.52 -19.11
C THR A 252 -2.54 18.36 -19.65
N THR A 253 -3.01 19.37 -20.39
CA THR A 253 -4.21 19.30 -21.22
C THR A 253 -3.83 19.47 -22.68
N LEU A 254 -4.10 18.45 -23.48
CA LEU A 254 -3.93 18.43 -24.91
C LEU A 254 -5.21 18.87 -25.60
N THR A 255 -5.07 19.62 -26.69
CA THR A 255 -6.17 20.02 -27.56
C THR A 255 -6.11 19.20 -28.84
N SER A 256 -7.24 18.65 -29.27
CA SER A 256 -7.25 17.87 -30.51
C SER A 256 -7.08 18.74 -31.75
N VAL A 257 -6.50 18.15 -32.80
CA VAL A 257 -6.33 18.80 -34.11
C VAL A 257 -7.62 18.68 -34.91
N GLY A 258 -8.16 19.82 -35.37
CA GLY A 258 -9.40 19.86 -36.17
C GLY A 258 -10.70 19.94 -35.35
N ASN A 259 -10.70 19.47 -34.10
CA ASN A 259 -11.82 19.63 -33.16
C ASN A 259 -11.33 20.27 -31.83
N PRO A 260 -11.06 21.58 -31.78
CA PRO A 260 -10.44 22.23 -30.63
C PRO A 260 -11.22 22.11 -29.30
N ASP A 261 -12.52 21.86 -29.38
CA ASP A 261 -13.40 21.64 -28.22
C ASP A 261 -13.22 20.26 -27.57
N VAL A 262 -12.57 19.32 -28.27
CA VAL A 262 -12.20 18.02 -27.70
C VAL A 262 -10.82 18.12 -27.05
N LYS A 263 -10.76 17.83 -25.74
CA LYS A 263 -9.56 17.91 -24.92
C LYS A 263 -9.21 16.56 -24.31
N ALA A 264 -7.91 16.29 -24.17
CA ALA A 264 -7.38 15.15 -23.43
C ALA A 264 -6.56 15.64 -22.24
N THR A 265 -6.97 15.34 -21.01
CA THR A 265 -6.31 15.87 -19.79
C THR A 265 -5.75 14.76 -18.93
N ILE A 266 -4.50 14.90 -18.50
CA ILE A 266 -3.86 14.03 -17.52
C ILE A 266 -3.34 14.87 -16.35
N SER A 267 -3.61 14.43 -15.12
CA SER A 267 -3.01 15.03 -13.93
C SER A 267 -1.59 14.48 -13.73
N GLY A 268 -0.71 15.27 -13.11
CA GLY A 268 0.63 14.80 -12.75
C GLY A 268 0.56 13.60 -11.80
N GLY A 269 1.52 12.69 -11.92
CA GLY A 269 1.49 11.42 -11.19
C GLY A 269 2.81 10.66 -11.30
N MET A 270 2.78 9.39 -10.93
CA MET A 270 3.92 8.48 -11.07
C MET A 270 3.63 7.43 -12.13
N LEU A 271 4.65 7.04 -12.88
CA LEU A 271 4.57 5.87 -13.74
C LEU A 271 4.70 4.58 -12.90
N SER A 272 4.16 3.48 -13.41
CA SER A 272 4.50 2.16 -12.90
C SER A 272 5.86 1.74 -13.44
N VAL A 273 6.68 1.08 -12.63
CA VAL A 273 7.96 0.51 -13.10
C VAL A 273 7.67 -0.56 -14.17
N GLY A 274 8.41 -0.50 -15.29
CA GLY A 274 8.22 -1.40 -16.42
C GLY A 274 7.17 -0.89 -17.42
N ASN A 275 6.19 -1.74 -17.75
CA ASN A 275 5.17 -1.41 -18.76
C ASN A 275 3.91 -0.88 -18.08
N GLY A 276 3.21 0.03 -18.75
CA GLY A 276 1.98 0.62 -18.22
C GLY A 276 1.20 1.43 -19.26
N MET A 277 0.25 2.22 -18.77
CA MET A 277 -0.62 3.06 -19.59
C MET A 277 -0.68 4.47 -19.03
N LEU A 278 -0.56 5.48 -19.90
CA LEU A 278 -1.01 6.84 -19.59
C LEU A 278 -2.49 6.94 -19.96
N ASN A 279 -3.32 7.41 -19.02
CA ASN A 279 -4.76 7.58 -19.24
C ASN A 279 -5.10 9.08 -19.18
N PHE A 280 -5.39 9.66 -20.34
CA PHE A 280 -5.88 11.04 -20.43
C PHE A 280 -7.41 11.02 -20.45
N SER A 281 -8.05 11.77 -19.57
CA SER A 281 -9.51 11.94 -19.62
C SER A 281 -9.88 12.75 -20.86
N LEU A 282 -10.72 12.17 -21.72
CA LEU A 282 -11.26 12.81 -22.90
C LEU A 282 -12.61 13.47 -22.59
N SER A 283 -12.81 14.67 -23.12
CA SER A 283 -14.07 15.41 -22.99
C SER A 283 -14.24 16.39 -24.14
N GLY A 284 -15.46 16.89 -24.33
CA GLY A 284 -15.79 17.88 -25.35
C GLY A 284 -16.88 17.42 -26.30
N THR A 285 -17.31 18.34 -27.18
CA THR A 285 -18.23 18.04 -28.28
C THR A 285 -17.51 18.38 -29.59
N PRO A 286 -17.20 17.40 -30.46
CA PRO A 286 -16.61 17.66 -31.76
C PRO A 286 -17.55 18.54 -32.60
N THR A 287 -16.98 19.45 -33.38
CA THR A 287 -17.73 20.29 -34.34
C THR A 287 -17.82 19.65 -35.72
N ILE A 288 -16.88 18.76 -36.07
CA ILE A 288 -16.80 18.06 -37.36
C ILE A 288 -16.54 16.57 -37.17
N ASP A 289 -16.93 15.76 -38.14
CA ASP A 289 -16.65 14.33 -38.16
C ASP A 289 -15.14 14.07 -38.32
N GLN A 290 -14.58 13.34 -37.36
CA GLN A 290 -13.19 12.87 -37.35
C GLN A 290 -13.17 11.39 -36.96
N GLN A 291 -13.94 10.62 -37.71
CA GLN A 291 -14.19 9.20 -37.46
C GLN A 291 -13.35 8.31 -38.38
N ALA A 292 -13.44 6.99 -38.22
CA ALA A 292 -12.69 6.04 -39.02
C ALA A 292 -12.97 6.24 -40.53
N PRO A 293 -11.93 6.22 -41.39
CA PRO A 293 -10.57 5.78 -41.12
C PRO A 293 -9.59 6.88 -40.62
N ASN A 294 -10.05 8.11 -40.41
CA ASN A 294 -9.17 9.25 -40.14
C ASN A 294 -8.91 9.46 -38.64
N GLY A 295 -9.95 9.37 -37.81
CA GLY A 295 -9.83 9.57 -36.36
C GLY A 295 -9.51 11.01 -35.94
N ILE A 296 -9.32 11.19 -34.64
CA ILE A 296 -8.94 12.44 -33.99
C ILE A 296 -7.48 12.36 -33.50
N THR A 297 -6.70 13.42 -33.73
CA THR A 297 -5.26 13.46 -33.40
C THR A 297 -4.97 14.43 -32.26
N PHE A 298 -4.04 14.05 -31.39
CA PHE A 298 -3.50 14.89 -30.31
C PHE A 298 -1.98 15.00 -30.43
N ASP A 299 -1.48 16.23 -30.47
CA ASP A 299 -0.05 16.55 -30.37
C ASP A 299 0.41 16.42 -28.90
N LEU A 300 1.48 15.65 -28.69
CA LEU A 300 2.07 15.36 -27.38
C LEU A 300 3.23 16.32 -27.04
N ALA A 301 3.63 17.25 -27.90
CA ALA A 301 4.81 18.09 -27.69
C ALA A 301 4.81 18.83 -26.33
N ASN A 302 3.66 19.36 -25.91
CA ASN A 302 3.51 20.01 -24.60
C ASN A 302 3.68 19.04 -23.42
N PHE A 303 3.22 17.80 -23.58
CA PHE A 303 3.41 16.75 -22.59
C PHE A 303 4.89 16.36 -22.49
N LEU A 304 5.54 16.12 -23.64
CA LEU A 304 6.91 15.63 -23.71
C LEU A 304 7.93 16.68 -23.30
N SER A 305 7.71 17.97 -23.62
CA SER A 305 8.57 19.06 -23.17
C SER A 305 8.56 19.24 -21.65
N SER A 306 7.44 18.92 -20.99
CA SER A 306 7.33 18.92 -19.53
C SER A 306 7.82 17.61 -18.89
N ASN A 307 8.13 16.60 -19.70
CA ASN A 307 8.46 15.24 -19.28
C ASN A 307 9.56 14.66 -20.18
N THR A 308 10.74 15.28 -20.18
CA THR A 308 11.79 15.05 -21.19
C THR A 308 12.38 13.63 -21.20
N GLY A 309 12.17 12.83 -20.15
CA GLY A 309 12.56 11.42 -20.11
C GLY A 309 11.56 10.48 -20.81
N ILE A 310 10.36 10.97 -21.13
CA ILE A 310 9.36 10.21 -21.88
C ILE A 310 9.60 10.45 -23.38
N THR A 311 9.74 9.38 -24.16
CA THR A 311 10.03 9.42 -25.60
C THR A 311 9.10 8.49 -26.37
N GLY A 312 9.21 8.40 -27.71
CA GLY A 312 8.48 7.42 -28.52
C GLY A 312 7.79 8.02 -29.74
N CYS A 313 6.76 8.83 -29.53
CA CYS A 313 6.08 9.57 -30.58
C CYS A 313 5.69 10.97 -30.13
N ASN A 314 5.45 11.87 -31.09
CA ASN A 314 5.05 13.25 -30.84
C ASN A 314 3.55 13.48 -31.00
N GLU A 315 2.81 12.50 -31.53
CA GLU A 315 1.36 12.60 -31.70
C GLU A 315 0.72 11.22 -31.64
N VAL A 316 -0.57 11.18 -31.31
CA VAL A 316 -1.39 9.97 -31.33
C VAL A 316 -2.73 10.25 -32.00
N THR A 317 -3.22 9.27 -32.76
CA THR A 317 -4.54 9.32 -33.41
C THR A 317 -5.40 8.16 -32.90
N VAL A 318 -6.63 8.46 -32.51
CA VAL A 318 -7.62 7.47 -32.03
C VAL A 318 -8.95 7.64 -32.76
N GLY A 319 -9.82 6.62 -32.73
CA GLY A 319 -11.10 6.64 -33.45
C GLY A 319 -10.94 6.50 -34.97
N ASN A 320 -9.73 6.22 -35.44
CA ASN A 320 -9.36 5.99 -36.84
C ASN A 320 -9.59 4.55 -37.32
N VAL A 321 -10.01 3.64 -36.43
CA VAL A 321 -10.31 2.25 -36.78
C VAL A 321 -11.73 1.94 -36.33
N LEU A 322 -12.53 1.31 -37.20
CA LEU A 322 -13.77 0.68 -36.81
C LEU A 322 -13.44 -0.57 -36.01
N THR A 323 -13.43 -0.45 -34.69
CA THR A 323 -13.30 -1.61 -33.80
C THR A 323 -14.62 -1.82 -33.04
N ALA A 324 -14.72 -2.93 -32.32
CA ALA A 324 -15.81 -3.13 -31.36
C ALA A 324 -15.18 -3.41 -29.99
N SER A 325 -15.76 -2.86 -28.93
CA SER A 325 -15.37 -3.27 -27.58
C SER A 325 -16.05 -4.59 -27.23
N ILE A 326 -15.33 -5.45 -26.51
CA ILE A 326 -15.86 -6.68 -25.94
C ILE A 326 -15.81 -6.55 -24.42
N GLU A 327 -16.96 -6.66 -23.78
CA GLU A 327 -17.09 -6.67 -22.32
C GLU A 327 -17.72 -8.00 -21.90
N GLU A 328 -17.25 -8.56 -20.79
CA GLU A 328 -17.75 -9.83 -20.29
C GLU A 328 -18.12 -9.73 -18.81
N THR A 329 -19.23 -10.38 -18.43
CA THR A 329 -19.61 -10.63 -17.03
C THR A 329 -19.88 -12.11 -16.89
N SER A 330 -19.43 -12.72 -15.79
CA SER A 330 -19.61 -14.16 -15.56
C SER A 330 -19.98 -14.46 -14.11
N VAL A 331 -20.78 -15.50 -13.92
CA VAL A 331 -21.12 -16.07 -12.61
C VAL A 331 -20.94 -17.59 -12.63
N MET A 332 -20.48 -18.15 -11.52
CA MET A 332 -20.36 -19.60 -11.31
C MET A 332 -20.73 -19.92 -9.87
N GLY A 333 -21.68 -20.82 -9.67
CA GLY A 333 -22.14 -21.16 -8.34
C GLY A 333 -23.29 -22.14 -8.35
N TYR A 334 -23.73 -22.53 -7.16
CA TYR A 334 -24.95 -23.30 -6.99
C TYR A 334 -26.18 -22.41 -7.18
N LEU A 335 -27.29 -22.99 -7.61
CA LEU A 335 -28.56 -22.28 -7.61
C LEU A 335 -28.94 -21.88 -6.18
N MET A 336 -29.47 -20.67 -6.02
CA MET A 336 -29.98 -20.17 -4.75
C MET A 336 -31.51 -20.13 -4.80
N TYR A 337 -32.17 -20.49 -3.69
CA TYR A 337 -33.61 -20.27 -3.58
C TYR A 337 -33.90 -18.78 -3.51
N THR A 338 -34.69 -18.29 -4.47
CA THR A 338 -34.94 -16.87 -4.68
C THR A 338 -36.42 -16.62 -4.90
N THR A 339 -36.86 -15.41 -4.55
CA THR A 339 -38.18 -14.88 -4.92
C THR A 339 -37.96 -13.71 -5.87
N ASP A 340 -38.51 -13.79 -7.07
CA ASP A 340 -38.55 -12.65 -7.99
C ASP A 340 -39.48 -11.59 -7.42
N ASN A 341 -38.98 -10.36 -7.28
CA ASN A 341 -39.76 -9.22 -6.84
C ASN A 341 -39.81 -8.12 -7.91
N THR A 342 -39.70 -8.49 -9.18
CA THR A 342 -39.55 -7.52 -10.27
C THR A 342 -40.55 -7.73 -11.39
N GLY A 343 -41.13 -6.65 -11.91
CA GLY A 343 -42.07 -6.68 -13.04
C GLY A 343 -43.38 -7.37 -12.68
N ASN A 344 -43.93 -8.16 -13.60
CA ASN A 344 -45.12 -8.99 -13.37
C ASN A 344 -44.79 -10.38 -12.78
N ASP A 345 -43.51 -10.67 -12.54
CA ASP A 345 -43.04 -11.94 -11.97
C ASP A 345 -42.98 -11.89 -10.43
N VAL A 346 -43.46 -10.80 -9.82
CA VAL A 346 -43.44 -10.55 -8.36
C VAL A 346 -44.09 -11.72 -7.61
N GLY A 347 -43.36 -12.25 -6.62
CA GLY A 347 -43.78 -13.39 -5.81
C GLY A 347 -43.46 -14.75 -6.42
N THR A 348 -42.85 -14.82 -7.61
CA THR A 348 -42.45 -16.10 -8.22
C THR A 348 -41.20 -16.65 -7.54
N THR A 349 -41.29 -17.85 -6.98
CA THR A 349 -40.18 -18.52 -6.28
C THR A 349 -39.49 -19.55 -7.17
N GLY A 350 -38.19 -19.79 -6.95
CA GLY A 350 -37.45 -20.86 -7.61
C GLY A 350 -35.96 -20.83 -7.27
N TYR A 351 -35.27 -21.90 -7.64
CA TYR A 351 -33.82 -21.99 -7.52
C TYR A 351 -33.20 -21.33 -8.75
N THR A 352 -32.40 -20.28 -8.58
CA THR A 352 -31.84 -19.52 -9.70
C THR A 352 -30.37 -19.16 -9.52
N LEU A 353 -29.68 -18.98 -10.64
CA LEU A 353 -28.41 -18.26 -10.74
C LEU A 353 -28.53 -17.32 -11.94
N GLN A 354 -28.21 -16.04 -11.75
CA GLN A 354 -28.40 -14.98 -12.73
C GLN A 354 -27.07 -14.30 -13.08
N CYS A 355 -26.93 -13.92 -14.35
CA CYS A 355 -25.91 -13.02 -14.85
C CYS A 355 -26.55 -11.84 -15.59
N ASN A 356 -26.00 -10.63 -15.43
CA ASN A 356 -26.39 -9.46 -16.21
C ASN A 356 -25.43 -9.26 -17.38
N SER A 357 -25.90 -8.59 -18.44
CA SER A 357 -25.00 -8.02 -19.45
C SER A 357 -24.14 -6.90 -18.84
N PRO A 358 -22.95 -6.63 -19.38
CA PRO A 358 -22.08 -5.53 -18.95
C PRO A 358 -22.79 -4.17 -18.87
N ASP A 359 -23.62 -3.82 -19.87
CA ASP A 359 -24.43 -2.60 -19.88
C ASP A 359 -25.71 -2.66 -19.01
N GLY A 360 -25.98 -3.80 -18.38
CA GLY A 360 -27.15 -4.04 -17.55
C GLY A 360 -28.49 -4.11 -18.29
N LYS A 361 -28.53 -3.98 -19.62
CA LYS A 361 -29.78 -3.97 -20.39
C LYS A 361 -30.47 -5.33 -20.48
N PHE A 362 -29.72 -6.43 -20.38
CA PHE A 362 -30.28 -7.77 -20.39
C PHE A 362 -29.79 -8.58 -19.19
N SER A 363 -30.57 -9.58 -18.81
CA SER A 363 -30.17 -10.59 -17.84
C SER A 363 -30.52 -11.97 -18.35
N ALA A 364 -29.74 -12.96 -17.92
CA ALA A 364 -30.00 -14.36 -18.15
C ALA A 364 -29.92 -15.12 -16.84
N ARG A 365 -30.75 -16.15 -16.70
CA ARG A 365 -30.70 -17.03 -15.54
C ARG A 365 -30.96 -18.46 -15.93
N VAL A 366 -30.33 -19.39 -15.20
CA VAL A 366 -30.82 -20.76 -15.11
C VAL A 366 -31.77 -20.84 -13.94
N ARG A 367 -32.94 -21.46 -14.14
CA ARG A 367 -33.99 -21.60 -13.13
C ARG A 367 -34.50 -23.03 -13.06
N VAL A 368 -34.71 -23.49 -11.83
CA VAL A 368 -35.55 -24.65 -11.51
C VAL A 368 -36.76 -24.16 -10.69
N PRO A 369 -38.00 -24.51 -11.07
CA PRO A 369 -39.21 -24.11 -10.34
C PRO A 369 -39.22 -24.61 -8.89
N SER A 370 -39.78 -23.84 -7.96
CA SER A 370 -39.79 -24.19 -6.53
C SER A 370 -40.57 -25.47 -6.17
N GLY A 371 -41.46 -25.94 -7.05
CA GLY A 371 -42.18 -27.21 -6.88
C GLY A 371 -41.35 -28.46 -7.21
N VAL A 372 -40.15 -28.30 -7.77
CA VAL A 372 -39.27 -29.42 -8.13
C VAL A 372 -38.32 -29.69 -6.98
N SER A 373 -38.49 -30.81 -6.28
CA SER A 373 -37.65 -31.20 -5.14
C SER A 373 -36.41 -32.02 -5.53
N SER A 374 -36.35 -32.54 -6.75
CA SER A 374 -35.25 -33.36 -7.23
C SER A 374 -35.04 -33.21 -8.75
N ILE A 375 -33.78 -33.14 -9.17
CA ILE A 375 -33.35 -33.03 -10.57
C ILE A 375 -32.32 -34.11 -10.90
N ALA A 376 -32.32 -34.59 -12.14
CA ALA A 376 -31.44 -35.66 -12.62
C ALA A 376 -31.19 -35.51 -14.13
N ILE A 377 -30.45 -36.45 -14.72
CA ILE A 377 -30.40 -36.62 -16.19
C ILE A 377 -31.81 -36.99 -16.68
N GLY A 378 -32.23 -36.46 -17.83
CA GLY A 378 -33.61 -36.55 -18.35
C GLY A 378 -34.56 -35.47 -17.81
N ASN A 379 -34.04 -34.41 -17.18
CA ASN A 379 -34.86 -33.38 -16.54
C ASN A 379 -35.10 -32.17 -17.45
N GLN A 380 -36.38 -31.90 -17.70
CA GLN A 380 -36.85 -30.80 -18.53
C GLN A 380 -37.07 -29.47 -17.78
N TYR A 381 -36.88 -29.44 -16.47
CA TYR A 381 -37.18 -28.27 -15.63
C TYR A 381 -35.99 -27.32 -15.44
N ILE A 382 -34.77 -27.76 -15.79
CA ILE A 382 -33.57 -26.93 -15.72
C ILE A 382 -33.52 -26.06 -16.97
N ASN A 383 -34.08 -24.85 -16.90
CA ASN A 383 -34.27 -24.01 -18.07
C ASN A 383 -33.52 -22.69 -17.96
N ILE A 384 -33.13 -22.16 -19.12
CA ILE A 384 -32.62 -20.79 -19.23
C ILE A 384 -33.75 -19.82 -19.58
N GLN A 385 -33.76 -18.68 -18.91
CA GLN A 385 -34.67 -17.58 -19.15
C GLN A 385 -33.87 -16.31 -19.38
N ILE A 386 -34.38 -15.43 -20.23
CA ILE A 386 -33.81 -14.12 -20.50
C ILE A 386 -34.75 -13.03 -20.01
N ARG A 387 -34.21 -11.83 -19.80
CA ARG A 387 -34.95 -10.64 -19.41
C ARG A 387 -34.36 -9.41 -20.09
N ASN A 388 -35.23 -8.55 -20.58
CA ASN A 388 -34.90 -7.17 -20.95
C ASN A 388 -35.13 -6.27 -19.72
N ASN A 389 -34.07 -5.61 -19.25
CA ASN A 389 -34.07 -4.72 -18.09
C ASN A 389 -34.38 -3.26 -18.46
N GLN A 390 -34.70 -2.96 -19.71
CA GLN A 390 -35.10 -1.62 -20.14
C GLN A 390 -36.60 -1.40 -19.87
N ASP A 391 -37.06 -0.16 -19.98
CA ASP A 391 -38.46 0.23 -19.72
C ASP A 391 -39.38 0.02 -20.93
N ALA A 392 -38.80 -0.20 -22.12
CA ALA A 392 -39.52 -0.51 -23.35
C ALA A 392 -39.22 -1.94 -23.83
N ALA A 393 -40.18 -2.56 -24.52
CA ALA A 393 -39.96 -3.83 -25.18
C ALA A 393 -38.89 -3.70 -26.27
N GLN A 394 -38.10 -4.77 -26.47
CA GLN A 394 -37.00 -4.77 -27.41
C GLN A 394 -37.12 -5.99 -28.33
N THR A 395 -37.28 -5.73 -29.62
CA THR A 395 -37.22 -6.77 -30.64
C THR A 395 -35.76 -7.13 -30.91
N VAL A 396 -35.46 -8.43 -30.97
CA VAL A 396 -34.12 -8.96 -31.21
C VAL A 396 -34.16 -10.00 -32.33
N ILE A 397 -33.11 -10.06 -33.14
CA ILE A 397 -32.80 -11.24 -33.96
C ILE A 397 -31.90 -12.11 -33.11
N TRP A 398 -32.28 -13.37 -32.91
CA TRP A 398 -31.57 -14.28 -32.04
C TRP A 398 -31.29 -15.61 -32.74
N ASN A 399 -30.22 -16.27 -32.32
CA ASN A 399 -29.97 -17.67 -32.62
C ASN A 399 -29.37 -18.36 -31.38
N TYR A 400 -29.37 -19.68 -31.39
CA TYR A 400 -28.73 -20.44 -30.35
C TYR A 400 -28.26 -21.80 -30.88
N ASN A 401 -27.36 -22.42 -30.13
CA ASN A 401 -27.03 -23.81 -30.29
C ASN A 401 -26.84 -24.48 -28.92
N THR A 402 -27.22 -25.75 -28.86
CA THR A 402 -27.06 -26.66 -27.73
C THR A 402 -26.23 -27.82 -28.22
N ILE A 403 -25.09 -28.06 -27.57
CA ILE A 403 -24.20 -29.20 -27.86
C ILE A 403 -24.36 -30.19 -26.71
N TYR A 404 -24.65 -31.45 -27.06
CA TYR A 404 -24.80 -32.56 -26.13
C TYR A 404 -24.05 -33.79 -26.65
N SER A 405 -24.03 -34.87 -25.88
CA SER A 405 -23.25 -36.09 -26.19
C SER A 405 -23.61 -36.75 -27.53
N GLY A 406 -24.84 -36.53 -28.03
CA GLY A 406 -25.37 -37.14 -29.25
C GLY A 406 -25.49 -36.19 -30.45
N GLY A 407 -25.12 -34.91 -30.32
CA GLY A 407 -25.22 -33.96 -31.44
C GLY A 407 -25.39 -32.49 -31.05
N THR A 408 -25.95 -31.73 -31.99
CA THR A 408 -26.24 -30.29 -31.82
C THR A 408 -27.69 -30.00 -32.17
N VAL A 409 -28.41 -29.30 -31.29
CA VAL A 409 -29.70 -28.66 -31.60
C VAL A 409 -29.45 -27.17 -31.81
N ALA A 410 -30.07 -26.57 -32.82
CA ALA A 410 -29.93 -25.14 -33.09
C ALA A 410 -31.23 -24.56 -33.61
N GLY A 411 -31.37 -23.26 -33.49
CA GLY A 411 -32.47 -22.52 -34.08
C GLY A 411 -32.27 -21.03 -33.98
N ALA A 412 -33.16 -20.29 -34.63
CA ALA A 412 -33.10 -18.84 -34.74
C ALA A 412 -34.48 -18.29 -35.08
N ASN A 413 -34.77 -17.07 -34.64
CA ASN A 413 -35.89 -16.30 -35.13
C ASN A 413 -35.73 -14.82 -34.75
N THR A 414 -36.78 -14.04 -34.96
CA THR A 414 -37.00 -12.73 -34.34
C THR A 414 -37.93 -12.90 -33.13
N LEU A 415 -37.63 -12.21 -32.03
CA LEU A 415 -38.41 -12.25 -30.80
C LEU A 415 -38.54 -10.86 -30.21
N THR A 416 -39.74 -10.47 -29.78
CA THR A 416 -39.93 -9.23 -29.00
C THR A 416 -39.91 -9.54 -27.52
N ILE A 417 -38.85 -9.11 -26.83
CA ILE A 417 -38.64 -9.32 -25.41
C ILE A 417 -39.30 -8.16 -24.63
N PRO A 418 -40.36 -8.42 -23.84
CA PRO A 418 -41.04 -7.38 -23.08
C PRO A 418 -40.14 -6.72 -22.03
N ALA A 419 -40.43 -5.46 -21.73
CA ALA A 419 -39.77 -4.72 -20.66
C ALA A 419 -39.94 -5.42 -19.31
N LYS A 420 -38.84 -5.56 -18.57
CA LYS A 420 -38.77 -6.00 -17.16
C LYS A 420 -39.40 -7.37 -16.86
N ARG A 421 -39.47 -8.30 -17.82
CA ARG A 421 -40.06 -9.64 -17.63
C ARG A 421 -39.09 -10.77 -17.91
N TRP A 422 -39.13 -11.82 -17.10
CA TRP A 422 -38.45 -13.08 -17.36
C TRP A 422 -39.26 -13.96 -18.30
N GLY A 423 -38.57 -14.72 -19.14
CA GLY A 423 -39.22 -15.67 -20.03
C GLY A 423 -38.31 -16.15 -21.14
N GLY A 424 -38.94 -16.57 -22.23
CA GLY A 424 -38.29 -16.98 -23.46
C GLY A 424 -39.31 -17.33 -24.53
N ASN A 425 -38.89 -18.01 -25.58
CA ASN A 425 -39.71 -18.30 -26.75
C ASN A 425 -40.32 -19.71 -26.78
N ASN A 426 -40.01 -20.57 -25.80
CA ASN A 426 -40.60 -21.90 -25.57
C ASN A 426 -40.44 -22.88 -26.76
N SER A 427 -39.55 -22.62 -27.71
CA SER A 427 -39.24 -23.58 -28.79
C SER A 427 -37.93 -23.25 -29.49
N ASP A 428 -37.40 -24.19 -30.25
CA ASP A 428 -36.14 -24.01 -30.96
C ASP A 428 -36.19 -22.87 -31.99
N SER A 429 -37.37 -22.54 -32.53
CA SER A 429 -37.54 -21.53 -33.58
C SER A 429 -38.73 -20.60 -33.34
N GLY A 430 -39.17 -20.45 -32.08
CA GLY A 430 -40.36 -19.67 -31.73
C GLY A 430 -40.15 -18.17 -31.87
N SER A 431 -41.19 -17.47 -32.35
CA SER A 431 -41.24 -16.00 -32.45
C SER A 431 -42.16 -15.35 -31.41
N THR A 432 -42.82 -16.15 -30.57
CA THR A 432 -43.76 -15.71 -29.54
C THR A 432 -43.09 -15.71 -28.18
N TRP A 433 -43.30 -14.64 -27.40
CA TRP A 433 -42.79 -14.55 -26.03
C TRP A 433 -43.72 -15.25 -25.04
N TYR A 434 -43.14 -16.06 -24.16
CA TYR A 434 -43.80 -16.72 -23.05
C TYR A 434 -43.17 -16.26 -21.73
N ASN A 435 -43.99 -15.70 -20.85
CA ASN A 435 -43.53 -15.23 -19.54
C ASN A 435 -43.14 -16.42 -18.65
N ALA A 436 -42.19 -16.18 -17.74
CA ALA A 436 -42.02 -17.03 -16.58
C ALA A 436 -43.30 -17.02 -15.73
N THR A 437 -43.65 -18.16 -15.14
CA THR A 437 -44.78 -18.28 -14.21
C THR A 437 -44.34 -18.99 -12.92
N ALA A 438 -45.11 -18.79 -11.85
CA ALA A 438 -44.88 -19.43 -10.55
C ALA A 438 -44.78 -20.96 -10.65
N TYR A 439 -45.57 -21.56 -11.54
CA TYR A 439 -45.71 -23.00 -11.70
C TYR A 439 -44.92 -23.60 -12.85
N ASN A 440 -44.02 -22.83 -13.47
CA ASN A 440 -43.35 -23.18 -14.73
C ASN A 440 -43.15 -24.70 -14.84
N THR A 441 -43.99 -25.33 -15.66
CA THR A 441 -43.95 -26.77 -15.92
C THR A 441 -42.64 -27.05 -16.66
N ALA A 442 -42.37 -28.30 -17.07
CA ALA A 442 -41.27 -28.56 -17.99
C ALA A 442 -41.27 -27.56 -19.17
N TYR A 443 -42.47 -27.14 -19.62
CA TYR A 443 -42.73 -26.41 -20.86
C TYR A 443 -43.02 -24.89 -20.75
N GLY A 444 -42.63 -24.16 -19.70
CA GLY A 444 -42.96 -22.72 -19.62
C GLY A 444 -41.98 -21.80 -20.35
N GLY A 445 -41.88 -20.53 -19.93
CA GLY A 445 -41.09 -19.50 -20.63
C GLY A 445 -39.58 -19.70 -20.56
N TYR A 446 -39.04 -20.67 -21.31
CA TYR A 446 -37.61 -20.92 -21.52
C TYR A 446 -37.15 -20.41 -22.88
N MET A 447 -35.84 -20.20 -23.03
CA MET A 447 -35.23 -19.72 -24.28
C MET A 447 -34.60 -20.87 -25.08
N GLY A 448 -34.98 -20.99 -26.35
CA GLY A 448 -34.50 -22.02 -27.28
C GLY A 448 -35.05 -23.39 -26.92
N ASN A 449 -34.16 -24.35 -26.64
CA ASN A 449 -34.52 -25.72 -26.31
C ASN A 449 -34.89 -25.89 -24.83
N ILE A 450 -35.76 -26.86 -24.53
CA ILE A 450 -36.16 -27.22 -23.17
C ILE A 450 -35.03 -27.95 -22.44
N GLY A 451 -34.88 -27.77 -21.12
CA GLY A 451 -34.07 -28.61 -20.22
C GLY A 451 -32.58 -28.78 -20.55
N ILE A 452 -31.67 -28.13 -19.82
CA ILE A 452 -30.20 -28.28 -19.95
C ILE A 452 -29.72 -29.74 -19.72
N TYR A 453 -30.59 -30.57 -19.16
CA TYR A 453 -30.36 -31.98 -18.86
C TYR A 453 -31.48 -32.88 -19.40
N ASP A 454 -32.19 -32.49 -20.46
CA ASP A 454 -33.32 -33.26 -21.04
C ASP A 454 -32.87 -34.61 -21.64
N GLY A 455 -31.62 -34.72 -22.07
CA GLY A 455 -31.05 -35.92 -22.69
C GLY A 455 -30.17 -36.78 -21.77
N SER A 456 -29.13 -37.37 -22.36
CA SER A 456 -28.21 -38.33 -21.71
C SER A 456 -27.04 -37.69 -20.95
N GLY A 457 -27.03 -36.37 -20.76
CA GLY A 457 -25.95 -35.67 -20.07
C GLY A 457 -26.12 -34.15 -20.02
N PRO A 458 -25.16 -33.44 -19.41
CA PRO A 458 -25.14 -31.98 -19.40
C PRO A 458 -24.98 -31.42 -20.81
N GLU A 459 -25.62 -30.29 -21.04
CA GLU A 459 -25.53 -29.57 -22.29
C GLU A 459 -24.65 -28.32 -22.18
N TYR A 460 -23.91 -28.05 -23.26
CA TYR A 460 -23.26 -26.77 -23.50
C TYR A 460 -24.19 -25.91 -24.36
N ARG A 461 -24.64 -24.77 -23.84
CA ARG A 461 -25.58 -23.90 -24.55
C ARG A 461 -24.98 -22.54 -24.84
N ARG A 462 -25.16 -22.07 -26.08
CA ARG A 462 -24.77 -20.74 -26.52
C ARG A 462 -25.98 -20.04 -27.14
N TYR A 463 -26.30 -18.85 -26.66
CA TYR A 463 -27.38 -18.00 -27.16
C TYR A 463 -26.79 -16.69 -27.64
N THR A 464 -27.21 -16.18 -28.79
CA THR A 464 -26.79 -14.86 -29.26
C THR A 464 -27.99 -14.05 -29.73
N TRP A 465 -27.92 -12.73 -29.59
CA TRP A 465 -28.90 -11.85 -30.19
C TRP A 465 -28.37 -10.45 -30.47
N ILE A 466 -29.02 -9.80 -31.42
CA ILE A 466 -28.81 -8.40 -31.79
C ILE A 466 -30.15 -7.68 -31.63
N PRO A 467 -30.25 -6.66 -30.75
CA PRO A 467 -31.42 -5.81 -30.68
C PRO A 467 -31.63 -5.01 -31.97
N LEU A 468 -32.85 -5.00 -32.49
CA LEU A 468 -33.22 -4.18 -33.65
C LEU A 468 -33.38 -2.71 -33.27
N GLY A 469 -33.03 -1.82 -34.19
CA GLY A 469 -33.12 -0.37 -34.06
C GLY A 469 -31.98 0.32 -34.79
N ALA A 470 -32.25 1.43 -35.48
CA ALA A 470 -31.28 2.10 -36.37
C ALA A 470 -29.95 2.49 -35.69
N ASN A 471 -29.94 2.62 -34.36
CA ASN A 471 -28.77 3.01 -33.56
C ASN A 471 -28.25 1.88 -32.65
N ASN A 472 -28.80 0.67 -32.74
CA ASN A 472 -28.34 -0.45 -31.91
C ASN A 472 -27.08 -1.07 -32.52
N LYS A 473 -25.92 -0.64 -32.01
CA LYS A 473 -24.60 -1.13 -32.39
C LYS A 473 -24.09 -2.26 -31.48
N VAL A 474 -24.98 -2.95 -30.76
CA VAL A 474 -24.60 -3.92 -29.74
C VAL A 474 -25.07 -5.32 -30.12
N SER A 475 -24.23 -6.32 -29.92
CA SER A 475 -24.63 -7.73 -29.90
C SER A 475 -24.32 -8.36 -28.56
N TYR A 476 -25.07 -9.40 -28.23
CA TYR A 476 -24.93 -10.13 -26.98
C TYR A 476 -24.77 -11.62 -27.24
N GLU A 477 -23.98 -12.26 -26.39
CA GLU A 477 -23.82 -13.70 -26.31
C GLU A 477 -23.96 -14.16 -24.85
N ILE A 478 -24.63 -15.29 -24.64
CA ILE A 478 -24.62 -16.03 -23.39
C ILE A 478 -24.04 -17.42 -23.66
N LEU A 479 -23.12 -17.84 -22.81
CA LEU A 479 -22.66 -19.22 -22.68
C LEU A 479 -23.15 -19.79 -21.35
N VAL A 480 -23.80 -20.95 -21.38
CA VAL A 480 -24.30 -21.64 -20.19
C VAL A 480 -23.84 -23.09 -20.14
N MET A 481 -23.41 -23.51 -18.96
CA MET A 481 -23.16 -24.91 -18.61
C MET A 481 -23.76 -25.20 -17.23
N ALA A 482 -24.25 -26.41 -17.03
CA ALA A 482 -24.72 -26.87 -15.73
C ALA A 482 -24.13 -28.25 -15.39
N ALA A 483 -23.92 -28.49 -14.10
CA ALA A 483 -23.37 -29.72 -13.55
C ALA A 483 -24.16 -30.15 -12.31
N LEU A 484 -24.67 -31.38 -12.29
CA LEU A 484 -25.21 -32.02 -11.09
C LEU A 484 -24.05 -32.41 -10.18
N ASP A 485 -24.05 -31.92 -8.94
CA ASP A 485 -23.02 -32.24 -7.95
C ASP A 485 -23.31 -33.60 -7.29
N THR A 486 -22.94 -34.65 -8.00
CA THR A 486 -23.05 -36.05 -7.56
C THR A 486 -21.91 -36.91 -8.14
N PRO A 487 -21.34 -37.83 -7.35
CA PRO A 487 -20.30 -38.76 -7.83
C PRO A 487 -20.86 -39.88 -8.70
N THR A 488 -22.19 -40.06 -8.75
CA THR A 488 -22.84 -41.14 -9.48
C THR A 488 -23.72 -40.56 -10.61
N PRO A 489 -23.29 -40.69 -11.88
CA PRO A 489 -24.06 -40.21 -13.03
C PRO A 489 -25.50 -40.74 -13.01
N GLY A 490 -26.48 -39.84 -13.15
CA GLY A 490 -27.91 -40.18 -13.15
C GLY A 490 -28.60 -40.18 -11.78
N THR A 491 -27.88 -40.02 -10.67
CA THR A 491 -28.51 -39.88 -9.35
C THR A 491 -29.21 -38.54 -9.22
N ALA A 492 -30.46 -38.56 -8.76
CA ALA A 492 -31.22 -37.36 -8.51
C ALA A 492 -30.65 -36.57 -7.32
N VAL A 493 -30.54 -35.25 -7.47
CA VAL A 493 -30.05 -34.33 -6.44
C VAL A 493 -31.06 -33.22 -6.18
N SER A 494 -30.95 -32.54 -5.04
CA SER A 494 -31.68 -31.29 -4.79
C SER A 494 -31.28 -30.22 -5.82
N PRO A 495 -32.17 -29.31 -6.24
CA PRO A 495 -31.83 -28.18 -7.10
C PRO A 495 -30.67 -27.30 -6.58
N GLU A 496 -30.47 -27.23 -5.27
CA GLU A 496 -29.36 -26.51 -4.62
C GLU A 496 -27.99 -27.15 -4.91
N LYS A 497 -27.97 -28.39 -5.42
CA LYS A 497 -26.77 -29.10 -5.86
C LYS A 497 -26.54 -29.00 -7.37
N LEU A 498 -27.28 -28.13 -8.07
CA LEU A 498 -26.97 -27.78 -9.45
C LEU A 498 -25.97 -26.62 -9.48
N LYS A 499 -24.75 -26.90 -9.93
CA LYS A 499 -23.74 -25.88 -10.20
C LYS A 499 -23.92 -25.37 -11.62
N VAL A 500 -23.97 -24.05 -11.79
CA VAL A 500 -24.21 -23.41 -13.08
C VAL A 500 -23.14 -22.37 -13.35
N PHE A 501 -22.63 -22.37 -14.57
CA PHE A 501 -21.82 -21.30 -15.15
C PHE A 501 -22.64 -20.52 -16.15
N ILE A 502 -22.64 -19.19 -16.05
CA ILE A 502 -23.20 -18.28 -17.06
C ILE A 502 -22.13 -17.23 -17.36
N LYS A 503 -21.72 -17.14 -18.63
CA LYS A 503 -20.94 -16.01 -19.15
C LYS A 503 -21.82 -15.19 -20.09
N PHE A 504 -21.77 -13.88 -19.92
CA PHE A 504 -22.45 -12.90 -20.75
C PHE A 504 -21.39 -12.04 -21.42
N THR A 505 -21.37 -12.03 -22.76
CA THR A 505 -20.46 -11.24 -23.57
C THR A 505 -21.26 -10.20 -24.33
N GLN A 506 -20.81 -8.95 -24.29
CA GLN A 506 -21.36 -7.83 -25.05
C GLN A 506 -20.33 -7.33 -26.04
N VAL A 507 -20.71 -7.22 -27.31
CA VAL A 507 -19.88 -6.62 -28.36
C VAL A 507 -20.52 -5.32 -28.80
N THR A 508 -19.85 -4.19 -28.61
CA THR A 508 -20.36 -2.87 -28.97
C THR A 508 -19.55 -2.31 -30.13
N ALA A 509 -20.14 -2.26 -31.32
CA ALA A 509 -19.57 -1.60 -32.48
C ALA A 509 -19.53 -0.08 -32.29
N GLN A 510 -18.50 0.55 -32.86
CA GLN A 510 -18.23 1.98 -32.71
C GLN A 510 -19.09 2.84 -33.62
#